data_AF-A0A369Q4F3-F1
#
_entry.id   AF-A0A369Q4F3-F1
#
_cell.length_a   1.000
_cell.length_b   1.000
_cell.length_c   1.000
_cell.angle_alpha   90.00
_cell.angle_beta   90.00
_cell.angle_gamma   90.00
#
_symmetry.space_group_name_H-M   'P 1'
#
loop_
_entity.id
_entity.type
_entity.pdbx_description
1 polymer ?
#
loop_
_entity_poly.entity_id
_entity_poly.type
_entity_poly.pdbx_seq_one_letter_code
_entity_poly.pdbx_strand_id
1 'polypeptide(L)'
;MNVTAAYRLKLRNNGRTPLTGVKVLADLTTAHQKVPIAEQVADDSLALPERHVDQTIAAGETLELAGEIRLPIGEVRPIKQGGGAVFVPLLRLRIEIANGSADAAKAVAPIISTHVIGSRPAQRGGRMQPFRLDGVPQPHSSLMQRPIDAPPVAG
;
A
#
# COMPACT_ATOMS: atom_id res chain seq x y z
N MET A 1 0.54 -15.59 14.89
CA MET A 1 -0.55 -14.59 14.80
C MET A 1 -0.13 -13.52 13.81
N ASN A 2 -1.07 -12.94 13.05
CA ASN A 2 -0.79 -11.95 12.01
C ASN A 2 -1.68 -10.72 12.19
N VAL A 3 -1.19 -9.56 11.76
CA VAL A 3 -2.05 -8.44 11.38
C VAL A 3 -2.55 -8.71 9.96
N THR A 4 -3.84 -8.53 9.72
CA THR A 4 -4.45 -8.74 8.40
C THR A 4 -5.13 -7.45 7.94
N ALA A 5 -4.82 -7.02 6.73
CA ALA A 5 -5.46 -5.89 6.07
C ALA A 5 -6.21 -6.38 4.83
N ALA A 6 -7.53 -6.31 4.86
CA ALA A 6 -8.35 -6.49 3.66
C ALA A 6 -8.31 -5.21 2.83
N TYR A 7 -8.21 -5.34 1.51
CA TYR A 7 -8.16 -4.20 0.60
C TYR A 7 -9.11 -4.37 -0.58
N ARG A 8 -9.42 -3.22 -1.18
CA ARG A 8 -10.10 -3.10 -2.46
C ARG A 8 -9.39 -2.02 -3.27
N LEU A 9 -8.98 -2.35 -4.48
CA LEU A 9 -8.25 -1.50 -5.39
C LEU A 9 -9.10 -1.26 -6.65
N LYS A 10 -9.23 0.01 -7.05
CA LYS A 10 -9.89 0.41 -8.29
C LYS A 10 -8.84 1.00 -9.23
N LEU A 11 -8.68 0.38 -10.39
CA LEU A 11 -7.75 0.80 -11.42
C LEU A 11 -8.53 1.25 -12.64
N ARG A 12 -8.33 2.48 -13.09
CA ARG A 12 -9.01 3.02 -14.26
C ARG A 12 -8.02 3.24 -15.39
N ASN A 13 -8.35 2.69 -16.55
CA ASN A 13 -7.64 2.98 -17.79
C ASN A 13 -8.22 4.26 -18.41
N ASN A 14 -7.54 5.39 -18.22
CA ASN A 14 -7.92 6.66 -18.85
C ASN A 14 -7.41 6.78 -20.31
N GLY A 15 -6.70 5.76 -20.80
CA GLY A 15 -6.17 5.71 -22.16
C GLY A 15 -7.20 5.26 -23.20
N ARG A 16 -6.77 5.27 -24.46
CA ARG A 16 -7.58 4.89 -25.62
C ARG A 16 -7.33 3.45 -26.10
N THR A 17 -6.38 2.76 -25.49
CA THR A 17 -6.01 1.38 -25.81
C THR A 17 -6.16 0.51 -24.56
N PRO A 18 -6.52 -0.78 -24.69
CA PRO A 18 -6.50 -1.69 -23.56
C PRO A 18 -5.12 -1.76 -22.90
N LEU A 19 -5.09 -1.86 -21.57
CA LEU A 19 -3.91 -2.21 -20.79
C LEU A 19 -3.95 -3.71 -20.53
N THR A 20 -2.91 -4.44 -20.93
CA THR A 20 -2.79 -5.89 -20.71
C THR A 20 -1.60 -6.18 -19.81
N GLY A 21 -1.59 -7.35 -19.17
CA GLY A 21 -0.49 -7.74 -18.28
C GLY A 21 -0.31 -6.78 -17.09
N VAL A 22 -1.42 -6.22 -16.60
CA VAL A 22 -1.42 -5.38 -15.40
C VAL A 22 -1.13 -6.29 -14.21
N LYS A 23 -0.08 -5.95 -13.46
CA LYS A 23 0.33 -6.63 -12.22
C LYS A 23 0.17 -5.67 -11.04
N VAL A 24 -0.32 -6.20 -9.94
CA VAL A 24 -0.43 -5.52 -8.65
C VAL A 24 0.45 -6.26 -7.66
N LEU A 25 1.48 -5.57 -7.17
CA LEU A 25 2.38 -6.08 -6.14
C LEU A 25 2.19 -5.25 -4.87
N ALA A 26 2.08 -5.91 -3.72
CA ALA A 26 1.84 -5.20 -2.47
C ALA A 26 2.23 -6.01 -1.24
N ASP A 27 2.60 -5.30 -0.18
CA ASP A 27 2.72 -5.85 1.16
C ASP A 27 2.33 -4.83 2.24
N LEU A 28 2.39 -5.30 3.48
CA LEU A 28 2.15 -4.49 4.67
C LEU A 28 3.42 -4.51 5.50
N THR A 29 3.92 -3.33 5.84
CA THR A 29 5.06 -3.15 6.75
C THR A 29 4.69 -2.17 7.87
N THR A 30 5.66 -1.80 8.69
CA THR A 30 5.50 -0.94 9.86
C THR A 30 6.30 0.34 9.69
N ALA A 31 5.73 1.48 10.06
CA ALA A 31 6.49 2.71 10.20
C ALA A 31 7.31 2.64 11.50
N HIS A 32 8.60 3.00 11.44
CA HIS A 32 9.46 3.06 12.61
C HIS A 32 10.70 3.92 12.34
N GLN A 33 11.02 4.86 13.24
CA GLN A 33 12.13 5.81 13.04
C GLN A 33 13.52 5.15 12.91
N LYS A 34 13.70 3.96 13.47
CA LYS A 34 14.97 3.19 13.39
C LYS A 34 15.09 2.31 12.14
N VAL A 35 14.08 2.29 11.27
CA VAL A 35 14.14 1.55 10.01
C VAL A 35 14.52 2.54 8.91
N PRO A 36 15.45 2.23 8.00
CA PRO A 36 15.75 3.08 6.85
C PRO A 36 14.49 3.42 6.03
N ILE A 37 14.45 4.61 5.45
CA ILE A 37 13.27 5.04 4.67
C ILE A 37 13.02 4.15 3.44
N ALA A 38 14.09 3.68 2.79
CA ALA A 38 14.02 2.75 1.65
C ALA A 38 13.39 1.40 2.01
N GLU A 39 13.45 0.99 3.29
CA GLU A 39 12.78 -0.22 3.77
C GLU A 39 11.31 0.03 4.16
N GLN A 40 10.89 1.29 4.27
CA GLN A 40 9.52 1.68 4.68
C GLN A 40 8.67 2.18 3.52
N VAL A 41 9.30 2.80 2.51
CA VAL A 41 8.63 3.38 1.36
C VAL A 41 8.97 2.56 0.12
N ALA A 42 7.94 2.21 -0.64
CA ALA A 42 8.09 1.51 -1.90
C ALA A 42 8.83 2.38 -2.93
N ASP A 43 9.79 1.76 -3.60
CA ASP A 43 10.44 2.26 -4.81
C ASP A 43 10.46 1.18 -5.90
N ASP A 44 11.14 1.44 -7.00
CA ASP A 44 11.26 0.54 -8.14
C ASP A 44 12.14 -0.69 -7.85
N SER A 45 13.12 -0.55 -6.96
CA SER A 45 14.05 -1.60 -6.54
C SER A 45 13.45 -2.57 -5.52
N LEU A 46 12.45 -2.13 -4.75
CA LEU A 46 11.86 -2.90 -3.68
C LEU A 46 11.07 -4.09 -4.24
N ALA A 47 11.49 -5.30 -3.86
CA ALA A 47 10.76 -6.52 -4.17
C ALA A 47 9.46 -6.61 -3.35
N LEU A 48 8.32 -6.56 -4.04
CA LEU A 48 7.00 -6.72 -3.44
C LEU A 48 6.36 -8.03 -3.94
N PRO A 49 5.61 -8.75 -3.09
CA PRO A 49 4.90 -9.95 -3.53
C PRO A 49 3.77 -9.61 -4.52
N GLU A 50 3.63 -10.42 -5.56
CA GLU A 50 2.50 -10.33 -6.49
C GLU A 50 1.17 -10.68 -5.78
N ARG A 51 0.14 -9.86 -6.03
CA ARG A 51 -1.22 -10.05 -5.49
C ARG A 51 -2.23 -10.32 -6.59
N HIS A 52 -2.07 -9.65 -7.72
CA HIS A 52 -2.85 -9.88 -8.93
C HIS A 52 -1.91 -9.81 -10.12
N VAL A 53 -2.03 -10.75 -11.06
CA VAL A 53 -1.17 -10.84 -12.25
C VAL A 53 -2.01 -10.99 -13.50
N ASP A 54 -1.45 -10.62 -14.64
CA ASP A 54 -2.03 -10.81 -15.96
C ASP A 54 -3.45 -10.23 -16.11
N GLN A 55 -3.71 -9.13 -15.40
CA GLN A 55 -4.98 -8.43 -15.48
C GLN A 55 -5.07 -7.61 -16.77
N THR A 56 -6.28 -7.40 -17.26
CA THR A 56 -6.55 -6.56 -18.44
C THR A 56 -7.60 -5.51 -18.10
N ILE A 57 -7.38 -4.28 -18.55
CA ILE A 57 -8.31 -3.16 -18.37
C ILE A 57 -8.57 -2.55 -19.75
N ALA A 58 -9.80 -2.72 -20.27
CA ALA A 58 -10.19 -2.13 -21.55
C ALA A 58 -10.07 -0.58 -21.52
N ALA A 59 -9.99 0.04 -22.70
CA ALA A 59 -9.90 1.49 -22.82
C ALA A 59 -11.12 2.16 -22.17
N GLY A 60 -10.89 3.14 -21.29
CA GLY A 60 -11.94 3.86 -20.56
C GLY A 60 -12.51 3.13 -19.34
N GLU A 61 -12.22 1.83 -19.17
CA GLU A 61 -12.84 0.99 -18.16
C GLU A 61 -12.15 1.02 -16.80
N THR A 62 -12.86 0.54 -15.78
CA THR A 62 -12.35 0.37 -14.41
C THR A 62 -12.34 -1.10 -14.02
N LEU A 63 -11.21 -1.57 -13.51
CA LEU A 63 -11.06 -2.88 -12.88
C LEU A 63 -11.10 -2.73 -11.36
N GLU A 64 -11.91 -3.54 -10.69
CA GLU A 64 -11.95 -3.65 -9.23
C GLU A 64 -11.31 -4.98 -8.78
N LEU A 65 -10.33 -4.88 -7.89
CA LEU A 65 -9.60 -6.01 -7.32
C LEU A 65 -9.76 -6.00 -5.80
N ALA A 66 -9.83 -7.16 -5.17
CA ALA A 66 -9.91 -7.29 -3.72
C ALA A 66 -9.03 -8.44 -3.22
N GLY A 67 -8.56 -8.32 -1.98
CA GLY A 67 -7.73 -9.34 -1.36
C GLY A 67 -7.37 -9.03 0.09
N GLU A 68 -6.46 -9.83 0.63
CA GLU A 68 -5.91 -9.67 1.97
C GLU A 68 -4.38 -9.63 1.92
N ILE A 69 -3.79 -8.79 2.76
CA ILE A 69 -2.35 -8.77 3.02
C ILE A 69 -2.14 -9.08 4.49
N ARG A 70 -1.15 -9.92 4.78
CA ARG A 70 -0.83 -10.38 6.14
C ARG A 70 0.59 -9.97 6.50
N LEU A 71 0.74 -9.41 7.69
CA LEU A 71 2.02 -9.10 8.32
C LEU A 71 2.15 -9.99 9.57
N PRO A 72 3.17 -10.85 9.66
CA PRO A 72 3.44 -11.61 10.87
C PRO A 72 3.59 -10.67 12.08
N ILE A 73 2.96 -11.03 13.22
CA ILE A 73 2.99 -10.15 14.40
C ILE A 73 4.41 -9.89 14.91
N GLY A 74 5.34 -10.83 14.68
CA GLY A 74 6.75 -10.68 15.05
C GLY A 74 7.52 -9.66 14.20
N GLU A 75 6.98 -9.26 13.06
CA GLU A 75 7.56 -8.23 12.18
C GLU A 75 6.99 -6.83 12.47
N VAL A 76 5.94 -6.73 13.30
CA VAL A 76 5.44 -5.44 13.78
C VAL A 76 6.50 -4.80 14.68
N ARG A 77 6.85 -3.54 14.39
CA ARG A 77 7.78 -2.73 15.21
C ARG A 77 7.00 -1.65 15.96
N PRO A 78 6.69 -1.87 17.25
CA PRO A 78 5.89 -0.93 18.02
C PRO A 78 6.60 0.40 18.23
N ILE A 79 5.86 1.50 18.13
CA ILE A 79 6.33 2.84 18.52
C ILE A 79 5.83 3.11 19.94
N LYS A 80 6.73 3.47 20.85
CA LYS A 80 6.35 3.94 22.19
C LYS A 80 5.70 5.31 22.07
N GLN A 81 4.47 5.44 22.55
CA GLN A 81 3.73 6.71 22.51
C GLN A 81 2.88 6.86 23.78
N GLY A 82 3.22 7.86 24.60
CA GLY A 82 2.62 8.03 25.93
C GLY A 82 2.87 6.82 26.82
N GLY A 83 1.85 6.38 27.54
CA GLY A 83 1.91 5.19 28.42
C GLY A 83 1.74 3.83 27.73
N GLY A 84 1.78 3.77 26.39
CA GLY A 84 1.56 2.52 25.65
C GLY A 84 2.40 2.40 24.39
N ALA A 85 2.12 1.35 23.61
CA ALA A 85 2.74 1.10 22.32
C ALA A 85 1.69 1.14 21.22
N VAL A 86 2.07 1.72 20.07
CA VAL A 86 1.21 1.82 18.90
C VAL A 86 1.87 1.18 17.69
N PHE A 87 1.03 0.74 16.76
CA PHE A 87 1.41 0.24 15.45
C PHE A 87 0.92 1.20 14.37
N VAL A 88 1.81 1.52 13.42
CA VAL A 88 1.52 2.37 12.27
C VAL A 88 1.77 1.53 11.00
N PRO A 89 0.74 0.88 10.44
CA PRO A 89 0.90 0.10 9.22
C PRO A 89 1.18 0.99 8.01
N LEU A 90 2.08 0.50 7.15
CA LEU A 90 2.36 1.05 5.84
C LEU A 90 1.97 0.02 4.78
N LEU A 91 1.01 0.37 3.92
CA LEU A 91 0.68 -0.40 2.73
C LEU A 91 1.58 0.08 1.59
N ARG A 92 2.45 -0.80 1.10
CA ARG A 92 3.30 -0.55 -0.06
C ARG A 92 2.65 -1.18 -1.29
N LEU A 93 2.54 -0.43 -2.37
CA LEU A 93 1.86 -0.83 -3.59
C LEU A 93 2.70 -0.44 -4.80
N ARG A 94 2.86 -1.40 -5.71
CA ARG A 94 3.39 -1.17 -7.05
C ARG A 94 2.44 -1.76 -8.09
N ILE A 95 2.11 -0.97 -9.10
CA ILE A 95 1.32 -1.40 -10.25
C ILE A 95 2.22 -1.34 -11.46
N GLU A 96 2.45 -2.48 -12.07
CA GLU A 96 3.20 -2.61 -13.31
C GLU A 96 2.24 -2.94 -14.44
N ILE A 97 2.59 -2.50 -15.64
CA ILE A 97 1.83 -2.81 -16.85
C ILE A 97 2.83 -3.41 -17.81
N ALA A 98 2.66 -4.70 -18.13
CA ALA A 98 3.46 -5.32 -19.17
C ALA A 98 3.11 -4.61 -20.48
N ASN A 99 4.05 -3.79 -20.97
CA ASN A 99 3.86 -2.97 -22.16
C ASN A 99 3.21 -3.76 -23.30
N GLY A 100 1.97 -3.41 -23.65
CA GLY A 100 1.31 -3.91 -24.86
C GLY A 100 1.87 -3.30 -26.15
N SER A 101 3.00 -2.58 -26.09
CA SER A 101 3.64 -1.94 -27.24
C SER A 101 5.16 -2.19 -27.20
N ALA A 102 5.70 -2.72 -28.30
CA ALA A 102 7.14 -2.85 -28.52
C ALA A 102 7.88 -1.50 -28.63
N ASP A 103 7.14 -0.39 -28.59
CA ASP A 103 7.65 0.96 -28.60
C ASP A 103 7.94 1.42 -27.16
N ALA A 104 9.22 1.50 -26.81
CA ALA A 104 9.66 2.00 -25.51
C ALA A 104 9.16 3.43 -25.21
N ALA A 105 8.84 4.23 -26.23
CA ALA A 105 8.25 5.56 -26.06
C ALA A 105 6.79 5.52 -25.58
N LYS A 106 6.13 4.36 -25.59
CA LYS A 106 4.76 4.14 -25.11
C LYS A 106 4.68 3.32 -23.83
N ALA A 107 5.83 3.08 -23.18
CA ALA A 107 5.86 2.37 -21.92
C ALA A 107 5.09 3.15 -20.84
N VAL A 108 4.21 2.47 -20.11
CA VAL A 108 3.51 3.09 -18.98
C VAL A 108 4.41 2.95 -17.76
N ALA A 109 4.83 4.06 -17.18
CA ALA A 109 5.63 4.06 -15.96
C ALA A 109 4.86 3.34 -14.82
N PRO A 110 5.54 2.55 -13.98
CA PRO A 110 4.89 1.90 -12.87
C PRO A 110 4.33 2.93 -11.89
N ILE A 111 3.16 2.63 -11.32
CA ILE A 111 2.59 3.43 -10.24
C ILE A 111 3.10 2.85 -8.95
N ILE A 112 3.89 3.62 -8.22
CA ILE A 112 4.46 3.23 -6.93
C ILE A 112 3.92 4.15 -5.86
N SER A 113 3.43 3.60 -4.76
CA SER A 113 2.91 4.39 -3.66
C SER A 113 3.04 3.66 -2.34
N THR A 114 3.20 4.44 -1.28
CA THR A 114 3.09 3.95 0.09
C THR A 114 2.01 4.72 0.82
N HIS A 115 1.18 4.00 1.57
CA HIS A 115 0.07 4.57 2.30
C HIS A 115 0.20 4.24 3.78
N VAL A 116 0.13 5.26 4.62
CA VAL A 116 -0.07 5.06 6.07
C VAL A 116 -1.53 4.68 6.27
N ILE A 117 -1.77 3.57 6.95
CA ILE A 117 -3.11 3.13 7.35
C ILE A 117 -3.32 3.47 8.83
N GLY A 118 -4.48 4.01 9.15
CA GLY A 118 -4.84 4.32 10.53
C GLY A 118 -6.35 4.25 10.76
N SER A 119 -6.75 4.33 12.01
CA SER A 119 -8.16 4.41 12.37
C SER A 119 -8.68 5.84 12.23
N ARG A 120 -9.95 5.95 11.84
CA ARG A 120 -10.67 7.21 11.86
C ARG A 120 -10.93 7.63 13.31
N PRO A 121 -10.63 8.89 13.68
CA PRO A 121 -10.93 9.38 15.02
C PRO A 121 -12.45 9.47 15.24
N ALA A 122 -12.88 9.28 16.49
CA ALA A 122 -14.29 9.42 16.87
C ALA A 122 -14.79 10.86 16.72
N GLN A 123 -13.91 11.86 16.92
CA GLN A 123 -14.23 13.27 16.73
C GLN A 123 -14.08 13.68 15.25
N ARG A 124 -15.06 14.41 14.72
CA ARG A 124 -14.97 15.02 13.39
C ARG A 124 -13.79 15.99 13.31
N GLY A 125 -13.03 15.91 12.22
CA GLY A 125 -11.83 16.75 12.01
C GLY A 125 -10.58 16.30 12.76
N GLY A 126 -10.64 15.21 13.53
CA GLY A 126 -9.46 14.66 14.19
C GLY A 126 -8.41 14.13 13.20
N ARG A 127 -7.16 14.03 13.66
CA ARG A 127 -6.07 13.39 12.90
C ARG A 127 -6.24 11.87 12.90
N MET A 128 -5.78 11.24 11.81
CA MET A 128 -5.67 9.78 11.71
C MET A 128 -4.90 9.21 12.89
N GLN A 129 -5.44 8.16 13.52
CA GLN A 129 -4.87 7.57 14.71
C GLN A 129 -4.17 6.23 14.41
N PRO A 130 -3.03 5.95 15.04
CA PRO A 130 -2.38 4.66 14.94
C PRO A 130 -3.18 3.59 15.71
N PHE A 131 -2.81 2.33 15.57
CA PHE A 131 -3.46 1.21 16.26
C PHE A 131 -2.80 0.96 17.61
N ARG A 132 -3.60 0.91 18.68
CA ARG A 132 -3.13 0.57 20.03
C ARG A 132 -2.79 -0.93 20.10
N LEU A 133 -1.63 -1.26 20.68
CA LEU A 133 -1.18 -2.65 20.86
C LEU A 133 -1.34 -3.17 22.30
N ASP A 134 -1.75 -2.32 23.22
CA ASP A 134 -1.97 -2.64 24.64
C ASP A 134 -3.36 -3.23 24.91
N GLY A 135 -4.23 -3.29 23.90
CA GLY A 135 -5.56 -3.89 23.98
C GLY A 135 -5.62 -5.32 23.42
N VAL A 136 -6.81 -5.92 23.52
CA VAL A 136 -7.10 -7.23 22.90
C VAL A 136 -7.11 -7.07 21.37
N PRO A 137 -6.54 -8.03 20.60
CA PRO A 137 -6.66 -8.04 19.14
C PRO A 137 -8.11 -8.00 18.70
N GLN A 138 -8.46 -7.02 17.86
CA GLN A 138 -9.83 -6.79 17.42
C GLN A 138 -9.88 -6.26 15.98
N PRO A 139 -10.98 -6.50 15.24
CA PRO A 139 -11.16 -5.93 13.93
C PRO A 139 -11.34 -4.40 14.00
N HIS A 140 -10.79 -3.70 13.00
CA HIS A 140 -10.97 -2.27 12.81
C HIS A 140 -11.65 -2.00 11.47
N SER A 141 -12.89 -1.50 11.48
CA SER A 141 -13.68 -1.24 10.26
C SER A 141 -13.67 0.22 9.80
N SER A 142 -13.47 1.16 10.71
CA SER A 142 -13.41 2.59 10.41
C SER A 142 -11.97 3.01 10.12
N LEU A 143 -11.50 2.72 8.92
CA LEU A 143 -10.13 2.96 8.48
C LEU A 143 -10.00 4.25 7.66
N MET A 144 -8.81 4.80 7.67
CA MET A 144 -8.36 5.87 6.77
C MET A 144 -6.97 5.49 6.22
N GLN A 145 -6.66 6.04 5.06
CA GLN A 145 -5.32 5.97 4.48
C GLN A 145 -4.84 7.35 4.06
N ARG A 146 -3.53 7.55 4.09
CA ARG A 146 -2.89 8.75 3.56
C ARG A 146 -1.62 8.36 2.79
N PRO A 147 -1.43 8.82 1.55
CA PRO A 147 -0.19 8.59 0.84
C PRO A 147 0.98 9.26 1.57
N ILE A 148 2.15 8.66 1.46
CA ILE A 148 3.43 9.25 1.80
C ILE A 148 4.34 9.18 0.58
N ASP A 149 5.00 10.29 0.30
CA ASP A 149 5.92 10.38 -0.82
C ASP A 149 7.23 9.67 -0.46
N ALA A 150 7.83 9.01 -1.45
CA ALA A 150 9.23 8.66 -1.35
C ALA A 150 10.05 9.96 -1.25
N PRO A 151 11.05 10.05 -0.36
CA PRO A 151 11.98 11.16 -0.41
C PRO A 151 12.60 11.22 -1.83
N PRO A 152 12.87 12.41 -2.37
CA PRO A 152 13.53 12.52 -3.67
C PRO A 152 14.85 11.75 -3.64
N VAL A 153 15.08 10.93 -4.66
CA VAL A 153 16.36 10.26 -4.85
C VAL A 153 17.41 11.36 -5.04
N ALA A 154 18.38 11.44 -4.13
CA ALA A 154 19.52 12.33 -4.33
C ALA A 154 20.30 11.80 -5.55
N GLY A 155 20.28 12.56 -6.63
CA GLY A 155 21.07 12.29 -7.84
C GLY A 155 22.54 12.62 -7.65
#